data_AF-A0A8X6PRU4-F1
#
_entry.id   AF-A0A8X6PRU4-F1
#
_cell.length_a   1.000
_cell.length_b   1.000
_cell.length_c   1.000
_cell.angle_alpha   90.00
_cell.angle_beta   90.00
_cell.angle_gamma   90.00
#
_symmetry.space_group_name_H-M   'P 1'
#
loop_
_entity.id
_entity.type
_entity.pdbx_description
1 polymer ?
#
loop_
_entity_poly.entity_id
_entity_poly.type
_entity_poly.pdbx_seq_one_letter_code
_entity_poly.pdbx_strand_id
1 'polypeptide(L)' 'CGIKHSDSEYRLDARAIEPYVVGGHDAKEHSWPWMVSIHISRNGTPRRFICGGSLISYRHVLTAAHCFDNMN' A
#
# COMPACT_ATOMS: atom_id res chain seq x y z
N CYS A 1 -6.18 0.59 2.90
CA CYS A 1 -5.18 -0.34 3.47
C CYS A 1 -3.81 0.31 3.36
N GLY A 2 -2.89 -0.01 4.27
CA GLY A 2 -1.60 0.67 4.35
C GLY A 2 -1.56 1.67 5.50
N ILE A 3 -0.35 2.06 5.87
CA ILE A 3 -0.08 2.99 6.96
C ILE A 3 -0.71 4.33 6.57
N LYS A 4 -1.64 4.84 7.39
CA LYS A 4 -2.00 6.24 7.28
C LYS A 4 -0.73 7.01 7.63
N HIS A 5 -0.09 7.67 6.67
CA HIS A 5 1.06 8.56 6.95
C HIS A 5 0.73 9.63 8.04
N SER A 6 -0.55 9.76 8.40
CA SER A 6 -1.12 10.50 9.52
C SER A 6 -0.75 10.00 10.94
N ASP A 7 -0.20 8.80 11.12
CA ASP A 7 0.07 8.25 12.46
C ASP A 7 1.51 8.54 12.95
N SER A 8 2.31 9.24 12.14
CA SER A 8 3.61 9.80 12.52
C SER A 8 3.44 11.28 12.88
N GLU A 9 3.09 11.56 14.12
CA GLU A 9 3.42 12.75 14.93
C GLU A 9 4.01 14.01 14.21
N TYR A 10 3.31 14.58 13.22
CA TYR A 10 3.66 15.91 12.66
C TYR A 10 2.39 16.70 12.32
N ARG A 11 1.91 17.40 13.34
CA ARG A 11 0.68 18.20 13.33
C ARG A 11 0.94 19.68 13.01
N LEU A 12 1.70 20.00 11.97
CA LEU A 12 1.86 21.38 11.52
C LEU A 12 1.80 21.47 10.00
N ASP A 13 0.80 22.23 9.53
CA ASP A 13 0.53 22.63 8.13
C ASP A 13 -0.26 21.64 7.26
N ALA A 14 -1.53 21.45 7.64
CA ALA A 14 -2.56 20.87 6.79
C ALA A 14 -2.91 21.82 5.62
N ARG A 15 -1.98 22.02 4.69
CA ARG A 15 -2.39 22.28 3.30
C ARG A 15 -3.28 21.11 2.92
N ALA A 16 -4.56 21.38 2.64
CA ALA A 16 -5.54 20.36 2.29
C ALA A 16 -4.93 19.47 1.21
N ILE A 17 -4.51 18.26 1.59
CA ILE A 17 -4.11 17.26 0.62
C ILE A 17 -5.42 16.86 -0.03
N GLU A 18 -5.66 17.38 -1.23
CA GLU A 18 -6.77 16.94 -2.05
C GLU A 18 -6.73 15.41 -2.11
N PRO A 19 -7.83 14.73 -1.77
CA PRO A 19 -7.84 13.28 -1.74
C PRO A 19 -7.51 12.78 -3.15
N TYR A 20 -6.41 12.03 -3.27
CA TYR A 20 -6.03 11.36 -4.52
C TYR A 20 -7.11 10.38 -5.01
N VAL A 21 -8.07 10.03 -4.15
CA VAL A 21 -9.21 9.17 -4.43
C VAL A 21 -10.50 10.01 -4.44
N VAL A 22 -11.00 10.34 -5.63
CA VAL A 22 -12.26 11.09 -5.80
C VAL A 22 -13.46 10.21 -5.47
N GLY A 23 -14.35 10.68 -4.60
CA GLY A 23 -15.56 9.94 -4.17
C GLY A 23 -15.29 8.70 -3.31
N GLY A 24 -14.03 8.45 -2.97
CA GLY A 24 -13.64 7.38 -2.05
C GLY A 24 -13.81 7.79 -0.59
N HIS A 25 -13.74 6.80 0.29
CA HIS A 25 -13.65 6.98 1.73
C HIS A 25 -12.63 5.99 2.28
N ASP A 26 -12.07 6.30 3.44
CA ASP A 26 -11.21 5.37 4.14
C ASP A 26 -11.94 4.05 4.42
N ALA A 27 -11.33 2.94 4.00
CA ALA A 27 -11.84 1.62 4.35
C ALA A 27 -11.75 1.44 5.88
N LYS A 28 -12.80 0.86 6.49
CA LYS A 28 -12.77 0.45 7.89
C LYS A 28 -11.58 -0.47 8.13
N GLU A 29 -10.88 -0.29 9.23
CA GLU A 29 -9.74 -1.13 9.61
C GLU A 29 -10.13 -2.62 9.56
N HIS A 30 -9.25 -3.43 8.98
CA HIS A 30 -9.44 -4.88 8.80
C HIS A 30 -10.66 -5.33 7.98
N SER A 31 -11.42 -4.43 7.33
CA SER A 31 -12.59 -4.80 6.51
C SER A 31 -12.26 -5.64 5.26
N TRP A 32 -11.01 -5.55 4.80
CA TRP A 32 -10.50 -6.29 3.65
C TRP A 32 -9.23 -7.08 4.06
N PRO A 33 -9.37 -8.15 4.86
CA PRO A 33 -8.23 -8.82 5.50
C PRO A 33 -7.31 -9.54 4.51
N TRP A 34 -7.78 -9.84 3.30
CA TRP A 34 -6.96 -10.39 2.21
C TRP A 34 -6.11 -9.34 1.50
N MET A 35 -6.32 -8.05 1.76
CA MET A 35 -5.60 -6.98 1.09
C MET A 35 -4.15 -6.92 1.56
N VAL A 36 -3.20 -7.05 0.64
CA VAL A 36 -1.76 -6.98 0.94
C VAL A 36 -1.07 -5.85 0.18
N SER A 37 0.01 -5.34 0.78
CA SER A 37 0.89 -4.32 0.24
C SER A 37 2.22 -4.95 -0.17
N ILE A 38 2.59 -4.85 -1.45
CA ILE A 38 3.83 -5.43 -1.98
C ILE A 38 4.89 -4.33 -2.04
N HIS A 39 6.03 -4.57 -1.39
CA HIS A 39 7.17 -3.64 -1.35
C HIS A 39 8.44 -4.30 -1.88
N ILE A 40 9.26 -3.53 -2.59
CA ILE A 40 10.60 -3.94 -3.05
C ILE A 40 11.66 -3.08 -2.35
N SER A 41 12.79 -3.70 -2.04
CA SER A 41 14.03 -3.05 -1.59
C SER A 41 15.17 -3.50 -2.50
N ARG A 42 15.94 -2.55 -3.04
CA ARG A 42 17.13 -2.84 -3.87
C ARG A 42 18.37 -2.23 -3.22
N ASN A 43 19.43 -3.00 -2.99
CA ASN A 43 20.73 -2.49 -2.51
C ASN A 43 20.63 -1.56 -1.29
N GLY A 44 19.90 -1.98 -0.25
CA GLY A 44 19.76 -1.18 0.98
C GLY A 44 18.89 0.07 0.86
N THR A 45 18.20 0.29 -0.27
CA THR A 45 17.23 1.38 -0.40
C THR A 45 15.98 1.15 0.47
N PRO A 46 15.29 2.22 0.89
CA PRO A 46 14.02 2.11 1.60
C PRO A 46 13.01 1.27 0.82
N ARG A 47 12.20 0.48 1.54
CA ARG A 47 11.13 -0.33 0.96
C ARG A 47 10.13 0.57 0.22
N ARG A 48 10.04 0.42 -1.10
CA ARG A 48 9.09 1.16 -1.94
C ARG A 48 7.88 0.30 -2.23
N PHE A 49 6.67 0.84 -2.02
CA PHE A 49 5.43 0.22 -2.49
C PHE A 49 5.45 0.11 -4.02
N ILE A 50 5.05 -1.05 -4.54
CA ILE A 50 4.97 -1.28 -5.99
C ILE A 50 3.60 -1.72 -6.47
N CYS A 51 2.86 -2.51 -5.69
CA CYS A 51 1.59 -3.09 -6.09
C CYS A 51 0.77 -3.56 -4.88
N GLY A 52 -0.53 -3.76 -5.10
CA GLY A 52 -1.38 -4.53 -4.19
C GLY A 52 -1.45 -6.01 -4.56
N GLY A 53 -2.15 -6.80 -3.75
CA GLY A 53 -2.46 -8.19 -4.03
C GLY A 53 -3.53 -8.76 -3.10
N SER A 54 -3.93 -10.01 -3.31
CA SER A 54 -4.91 -10.71 -2.46
C SER A 54 -4.31 -11.98 -1.86
N LEU A 55 -4.42 -12.17 -0.55
CA LEU A 55 -4.09 -13.44 0.10
C LEU A 55 -5.15 -14.49 -0.26
N ILE A 56 -4.77 -15.50 -1.05
CA ILE A 56 -5.67 -16.54 -1.56
C ILE A 56 -5.51 -17.88 -0.83
N SER A 57 -4.45 -18.04 -0.05
CA SER A 57 -4.22 -19.19 0.84
C SER A 57 -3.21 -18.81 1.92
N TYR A 58 -2.92 -19.74 2.84
CA TYR A 58 -1.94 -19.52 3.92
C TYR A 58 -0.54 -19.12 3.43
N ARG A 59 -0.17 -19.42 2.18
CA ARG A 59 1.17 -19.16 1.63
C ARG A 59 1.20 -18.47 0.27
N HIS A 60 0.05 -18.08 -0.28
CA HIS A 60 0.00 -17.54 -1.64
C HIS A 60 -0.74 -16.20 -1.69
N VAL A 61 -0.10 -15.24 -2.35
CA VAL A 61 -0.67 -13.96 -2.73
C VAL A 61 -0.86 -13.94 -4.24
N LEU A 62 -2.08 -13.62 -4.68
CA LEU A 62 -2.39 -13.32 -6.07
C LEU A 62 -2.13 -11.84 -6.36
N THR A 63 -1.40 -11.54 -7.43
CA THR A 63 -1.14 -10.18 -7.91
C THR A 63 -0.97 -10.18 -9.43
N ALA A 64 -0.83 -9.00 -10.03
CA ALA A 64 -0.59 -8.88 -11.46
C ALA A 64 0.85 -9.24 -11.82
N ALA A 65 1.05 -9.94 -12.94
CA ALA A 65 2.39 -10.30 -13.42
C ALA A 65 3.28 -9.05 -13.62
N HIS A 66 2.70 -7.98 -14.17
CA HIS A 66 3.42 -6.73 -14.47
C HIS A 66 3.98 -5.98 -13.26
N CYS A 67 3.57 -6.36 -12.05
CA CYS A 67 4.20 -5.86 -10.82
C CYS A 67 5.69 -6.22 -10.74
N PHE A 68 6.14 -7.18 -11.55
CA PHE A 68 7.46 -7.81 -11.49
C PHE A 68 8.22 -7.86 -12.82
N ASP A 69 7.67 -7.32 -13.91
CA ASP A 69 8.27 -7.42 -15.27
C ASP A 69 9.69 -6.83 -15.37
N ASN A 70 10.07 -5.91 -14.49
CA ASN A 70 11.36 -5.22 -14.49
C ASN A 70 12.32 -5.70 -13.35
N MET A 71 12.16 -6.94 -12.88
CA MET A 71 13.00 -7.54 -11.81
C MET A 71 14.09 -8.51 -12.32
N ASN A 72 14.66 -8.24 -13.49
CA ASN A 72 15.91 -8.88 -13.92
C ASN A 72 17.12 -8.22 -13.26
#